data_AF-A0A2A7WY89-F1
#
_entry.id   AF-A0A2A7WY89-F1
#
_cell.length_a   1.000
_cell.length_b   1.000
_cell.length_c   1.000
_cell.angle_alpha   90.00
_cell.angle_beta   90.00
_cell.angle_gamma   90.00
#
_symmetry.space_group_name_H-M   'P 1'
#
loop_
_entity.id
_entity.type
_entity.pdbx_description
1 polymer ?
#
loop_
_entity_poly.entity_id
_entity_poly.type
_entity_poly.pdbx_seq_one_letter_code
_entity_poly.pdbx_strand_id
1 'polypeptide(L)' 'MNSFQHLVENLIAGQVIIITTDSGDTIGPAQFVTFNALTNIITLKEFSSLSPSEEVVVALIASKIESIRYH' A
#
# COMPACT_ATOMS: atom_id res chain seq x y z
N MET A 1 6.82 4.53 -19.13
CA MET A 1 6.84 4.68 -17.66
C MET A 1 5.48 4.23 -17.17
N ASN A 2 5.41 3.29 -16.23
CA ASN A 2 4.13 2.88 -15.68
C ASN A 2 3.63 3.99 -14.74
N SER A 3 2.35 4.38 -14.86
CA SER A 3 1.77 5.50 -14.10
C SER A 3 1.91 5.37 -12.58
N PHE A 4 1.94 4.13 -12.07
CA PHE A 4 2.09 3.85 -10.64
C PHE A 4 3.53 3.91 -10.12
N GLN A 5 4.56 3.88 -10.99
CA GLN A 5 5.96 3.88 -10.54
C GLN A 5 6.27 5.12 -9.69
N HIS A 6 5.79 6.29 -10.12
CA HIS A 6 5.94 7.55 -9.39
C HIS A 6 5.26 7.58 -8.03
N LEU A 7 4.24 6.74 -7.83
CA LEU A 7 3.54 6.62 -6.56
C LEU A 7 4.34 5.78 -5.56
N VAL A 8 5.03 4.73 -6.03
CA VAL A 8 5.74 3.78 -5.17
C VAL A 8 7.24 4.04 -5.04
N GLU A 9 7.86 4.79 -5.95
CA GLU A 9 9.31 5.05 -5.95
C GLU A 9 9.80 5.83 -4.72
N ASN A 10 8.92 6.61 -4.10
CA ASN A 10 9.22 7.44 -2.93
C ASN A 10 8.76 6.82 -1.61
N LEU A 11 8.21 5.59 -1.64
CA LEU A 11 7.75 4.92 -0.43
C LEU A 11 8.93 4.35 0.34
N ILE A 12 8.99 4.71 1.62
CA ILE A 12 10.01 4.24 2.55
C ILE A 12 9.37 3.17 3.43
N ALA A 13 10.00 1.99 3.50
CA ALA A 13 9.55 0.91 4.36
C ALA A 13 9.35 1.41 5.80
N GLY A 14 8.18 1.13 6.36
CA GLY A 14 7.77 1.59 7.68
C GLY A 14 6.86 2.82 7.69
N GLN A 15 6.70 3.53 6.57
CA GLN A 15 5.75 4.64 6.47
C GLN A 15 4.30 4.17 6.55
N VAL A 16 3.46 4.92 7.27
CA VAL A 16 2.02 4.70 7.30
C VAL A 16 1.36 5.48 6.17
N ILE A 17 0.65 4.76 5.32
CA ILE A 17 -0.01 5.30 4.13
C ILE A 17 -1.45 4.82 4.06
N ILE A 18 -2.24 5.55 3.28
CA ILE A 18 -3.59 5.19 2.87
C ILE A 18 -3.57 5.10 1.35
N ILE A 19 -4.02 3.97 0.81
CA ILE A 19 -4.05 3.72 -0.62
C ILE A 19 -5.49 3.77 -1.11
N THR A 20 -5.74 4.49 -2.20
CA THR A 20 -7.00 4.40 -2.95
C THR A 20 -6.76 3.68 -4.26
N THR A 21 -7.58 2.69 -4.56
CA THR A 21 -7.51 1.89 -5.79
C THR A 21 -8.32 2.52 -6.92
N ASP A 22 -8.11 2.08 -8.16
CA ASP A 22 -8.90 2.51 -9.34
C ASP A 22 -10.39 2.15 -9.24
N SER A 23 -10.74 1.22 -8.35
CA SER A 23 -12.14 0.84 -8.08
C SER A 23 -12.81 1.76 -7.04
N GLY A 24 -12.06 2.67 -6.41
CA GLY A 24 -12.52 3.55 -5.34
C GLY A 24 -12.36 2.97 -3.92
N ASP A 25 -11.95 1.70 -3.79
CA ASP A 25 -11.65 1.10 -2.48
C ASP A 25 -10.44 1.76 -1.83
N THR A 26 -10.51 1.91 -0.50
CA THR A 26 -9.44 2.49 0.30
C THR A 26 -8.87 1.44 1.25
N ILE A 27 -7.55 1.31 1.28
CA ILE A 27 -6.79 0.39 2.13
C ILE A 27 -5.98 1.20 3.12
N GLY A 28 -6.06 0.86 4.40
CA GLY A 28 -5.32 1.50 5.47
C GLY A 28 -6.15 2.29 6.50
N PRO A 29 -5.48 2.87 7.53
CA PRO A 29 -4.04 3.12 7.61
C PRO A 29 -3.20 1.83 7.63
N ALA A 30 -2.23 1.75 6.72
CA ALA A 30 -1.38 0.58 6.52
C ALA A 30 0.10 1.00 6.48
N GLN A 31 0.96 0.20 7.09
CA GLN A 31 2.40 0.39 7.02
C GLN A 31 2.93 -0.21 5.71
N PHE A 32 3.64 0.58 4.92
CA PHE A 32 4.34 0.08 3.74
C PHE A 32 5.49 -0.83 4.15
N VAL A 33 5.55 -2.03 3.58
CA VAL A 33 6.60 -3.01 3.88
C VAL A 33 7.61 -3.08 2.74
N THR A 34 7.15 -3.35 1.52
CA THR A 34 8.03 -3.49 0.35
C THR A 34 7.24 -3.40 -0.96
N PHE A 35 7.94 -3.11 -2.05
CA PHE A 35 7.43 -3.18 -3.41
C PHE A 35 8.31 -4.12 -4.24
N ASN A 36 7.68 -5.12 -4.87
CA ASN A 36 8.36 -6.02 -5.79
C ASN A 36 8.17 -5.53 -7.23
N ALA A 37 9.22 -4.95 -7.82
CA ALA A 37 9.21 -4.43 -9.18
C ALA A 37 9.09 -5.52 -10.28
N LEU A 38 9.41 -6.78 -9.98
CA LEU A 38 9.27 -7.88 -10.93
C LEU A 38 7.81 -8.31 -11.07
N THR A 39 7.08 -8.34 -9.94
CA THR A 39 5.66 -8.75 -9.91
C THR A 39 4.69 -7.57 -9.90
N ASN A 40 5.19 -6.34 -9.74
CA ASN A 40 4.40 -5.13 -9.51
C ASN A 40 3.45 -5.24 -8.32
N ILE A 41 3.88 -5.92 -7.25
CA ILE A 41 3.08 -6.11 -6.03
C ILE A 41 3.64 -5.20 -4.93
N ILE A 42 2.75 -4.44 -4.30
CA ILE A 42 3.02 -3.73 -3.05
C ILE A 42 2.57 -4.60 -1.87
N THR A 43 3.40 -4.69 -0.83
CA THR A 43 3.09 -5.36 0.42
C THR A 43 2.93 -4.33 1.52
N LEU A 44 1.81 -4.41 2.21
CA LEU A 44 1.41 -3.53 3.29
C LEU A 44 1.07 -4.35 4.52
N LYS A 45 1.08 -3.67 5.67
CA LYS A 45 0.67 -4.23 6.95
C LYS A 45 -0.43 -3.34 7.52
N GLU A 46 -1.66 -3.82 7.50
CA GLU A 46 -2.80 -3.07 8.02
C GLU A 46 -2.87 -3.18 9.55
N PHE A 47 -3.18 -2.07 10.19
CA PHE A 47 -3.47 -2.04 11.61
C PHE A 47 -4.99 -2.20 11.80
N SER A 48 -5.42 -3.39 12.24
CA SER A 48 -6.80 -3.56 12.63
C SER A 48 -7.06 -2.83 13.95
N SER A 49 -7.96 -1.86 13.94
CA SER A 49 -8.38 -1.16 15.17
C SER A 49 -9.15 -2.08 16.14
N LEU A 50 -9.57 -3.27 15.69
CA LEU A 50 -10.37 -4.21 16.48
C LEU A 50 -9.52 -5.20 17.28
N SER A 51 -8.32 -5.52 16.79
CA SER A 51 -7.39 -6.46 17.42
C SER A 51 -5.94 -6.05 17.12
N PRO A 52 -5.25 -5.36 18.02
CA PRO A 52 -3.86 -4.92 17.80
C PRO A 52 -2.86 -6.10 17.65
N SER A 53 -3.29 -7.33 17.96
CA SER A 53 -2.49 -8.54 17.80
C SER A 53 -2.62 -9.19 16.41
N GLU A 54 -3.59 -8.77 15.60
CA GLU A 54 -3.82 -9.31 14.26
C GLU A 54 -3.27 -8.34 13.22
N GLU A 55 -1.99 -8.52 12.92
CA GLU A 55 -1.32 -7.79 11.85
C GLU A 55 -1.68 -8.45 10.52
N VAL A 56 -2.53 -7.79 9.73
CA VAL A 56 -2.98 -8.32 8.43
C VAL A 56 -1.99 -7.87 7.35
N VAL A 57 -1.33 -8.83 6.72
CA VAL A 57 -0.47 -8.56 5.56
C VAL A 57 -1.35 -8.47 4.31
N VAL A 58 -1.32 -7.31 3.65
CA VAL A 58 -2.06 -7.06 2.41
C VAL A 58 -1.10 -6.99 1.24
N ALA A 59 -1.39 -7.75 0.19
CA ALA A 59 -0.69 -7.68 -1.07
C ALA A 59 -1.62 -7.08 -2.13
N LEU A 60 -1.21 -5.97 -2.74
CA LEU A 60 -1.98 -5.26 -3.76
C LEU A 60 -1.15 -5.14 -5.04
N ILE A 61 -1.81 -5.21 -6.20
CA ILE A 61 -1.17 -4.96 -7.49
C ILE A 61 -0.97 -3.45 -7.64
N ALA A 62 0.26 -2.99 -7.85
CA ALA A 62 0.58 -1.56 -7.92
C ALA A 62 -0.12 -0.83 -9.08
N SER A 63 -0.44 -1.53 -10.17
CA SER A 63 -1.22 -0.97 -11.29
C SER A 63 -2.68 -0.65 -10.93
N LYS A 64 -3.16 -1.15 -9.79
CA LYS A 64 -4.50 -0.85 -9.24
C LYS A 64 -4.49 0.37 -8.32
N ILE A 65 -3.33 0.94 -8.03
CA ILE A 65 -3.22 2.13 -7.19
C ILE A 65 -3.56 3.36 -8.02
N GLU A 66 -4.57 4.11 -7.57
CA GLU A 66 -4.90 5.42 -8.12
C GLU A 66 -4.16 6.53 -7.38
N SER A 67 -4.13 6.47 -6.03
CA SER A 67 -3.44 7.47 -5.22
C SER A 67 -2.93 6.92 -3.90
N ILE A 68 -1.90 7.57 -3.36
CA ILE A 68 -1.34 7.29 -2.03
C ILE A 68 -1.35 8.57 -1.21
N ARG A 69 -1.87 8.49 0.01
CA ARG A 69 -1.86 9.58 0.99
C ARG A 69 -1.01 9.19 2.18
N TYR A 70 -0.27 10.17 2.70
CA TYR A 70 0.60 10.01 3.87
C TYR A 70 -0.18 10.42 5.12
N HIS A 71 -0.09 9.63 6.19
CA HIS A 71 -0.68 9.95 7.48
C HIS A 71 0.35 10.57 8.42
#